data_AF-A0A9W9DEB6-F1
#
_entry.id   AF-A0A9W9DEB6-F1
#
_cell.length_a   1.000
_cell.length_b   1.000
_cell.length_c   1.000
_cell.angle_alpha   90.00
_cell.angle_beta   90.00
_cell.angle_gamma   90.00
#
_symmetry.space_group_name_H-M   'P 1'
#
loop_
_entity.id
_entity.type
_entity.pdbx_description
1 polymer ?
#
loop_
_entity_poly.entity_id
_entity_poly.type
_entity_poly.pdbx_seq_one_letter_code
_entity_poly.pdbx_strand_id
1 'polypeptide(L)'
;MDQNHWWPDGFGDGGFFDTAIAIGYFGQFGDCNAIYWDEGRPRAAGGRGVELRRVRSSNGYGGFSILLPLNEASGTASPWYNNIVRESTSCTSRDRKPNFFVLEGPYRYLEAWIDRGSLPVRSLAFPQDSNDMGFASELYEIINSRLQGRVEYDWHEPRVAGYLPGIEYDGIEASESGYQDTFYGTRKGSHWTGLAISRGLQGKELVPYLIKDFKAWICMRPDLWPSPPTTFTSPFVILKGAWALTNLHNLPQDVLLQIFALLQLSDIMNLSSTSKGMRLLLTNPGMLSAILRWEVLNPHGQLRWILPVAAFPKEVEQAEKIAQEWLTSSYTLHYNQNSTTSTSLMSAFQNQTFPYYAFIPTYLTVNTSNESFSMSSRRRLWKQVQQFQNLWLEYRTNGWDTDIFSAFNPKTLEQLQIAGME
;
A
#
# COMPACT_ATOMS: atom_id res chain seq x y z
N MET A 1 -17.28 -32.49 -3.52
CA MET A 1 -16.87 -32.30 -2.11
C MET A 1 -16.41 -30.86 -2.00
N ASP A 2 -17.24 -30.00 -1.43
CA ASP A 2 -16.98 -28.56 -1.35
C ASP A 2 -15.79 -28.28 -0.42
N GLN A 3 -14.67 -27.84 -1.02
CA GLN A 3 -13.39 -27.61 -0.32
C GLN A 3 -13.36 -26.34 0.55
N ASN A 4 -14.47 -25.63 0.72
CA ASN A 4 -14.48 -24.29 1.32
C ASN A 4 -14.92 -24.22 2.79
N HIS A 5 -15.18 -25.33 3.49
CA HIS A 5 -15.84 -25.28 4.79
C HIS A 5 -14.94 -24.87 5.99
N TRP A 6 -13.61 -24.81 5.82
CA TRP A 6 -12.66 -24.54 6.92
C TRP A 6 -12.07 -23.11 6.91
N TRP A 7 -12.17 -22.38 5.80
CA TRP A 7 -11.75 -20.99 5.75
C TRP A 7 -12.81 -20.09 6.41
N PRO A 8 -12.44 -19.12 7.26
CA PRO A 8 -13.38 -18.13 7.72
C PRO A 8 -13.83 -17.25 6.56
N ASP A 9 -15.05 -16.73 6.67
CA ASP A 9 -15.65 -15.86 5.66
C ASP A 9 -14.70 -14.71 5.32
N GLY A 10 -14.51 -14.46 4.02
CA GLY A 10 -13.64 -13.39 3.50
C GLY A 10 -12.14 -13.70 3.37
N PHE A 11 -11.67 -14.90 3.74
CA PHE A 11 -10.27 -15.31 3.57
C PHE A 11 -10.02 -16.27 2.38
N GLY A 12 -11.05 -16.60 1.59
CA GLY A 12 -10.89 -17.40 0.36
C GLY A 12 -10.15 -16.66 -0.76
N ASP A 13 -10.29 -17.14 -2.01
CA ASP A 13 -9.61 -16.62 -3.23
C ASP A 13 -9.69 -15.10 -3.45
N GLY A 14 -10.60 -14.41 -2.77
CA GLY A 14 -10.74 -12.96 -2.83
C GLY A 14 -9.88 -12.18 -1.82
N GLY A 15 -9.20 -12.80 -0.86
CA GLY A 15 -8.54 -12.14 0.28
C GLY A 15 -7.07 -11.72 0.06
N PHE A 16 -6.42 -12.25 -0.98
CA PHE A 16 -5.00 -12.00 -1.28
C PHE A 16 -4.84 -11.56 -2.74
N PHE A 17 -3.77 -10.81 -3.05
CA PHE A 17 -3.39 -10.56 -4.44
C PHE A 17 -2.62 -11.75 -5.00
N ASP A 18 -3.07 -12.27 -6.13
CA ASP A 18 -2.46 -13.40 -6.84
C ASP A 18 -1.82 -13.01 -8.17
N THR A 19 -1.93 -11.72 -8.50
CA THR A 19 -1.47 -11.12 -9.75
C THR A 19 -0.33 -10.17 -9.46
N ALA A 20 0.69 -10.23 -10.30
CA ALA A 20 1.87 -9.39 -10.22
C ALA A 20 2.02 -8.53 -11.49
N ILE A 21 2.84 -7.50 -11.38
CA ILE A 21 3.26 -6.63 -12.47
C ILE A 21 4.76 -6.82 -12.62
N ALA A 22 5.16 -7.32 -13.79
CA ALA A 22 6.54 -7.42 -14.23
C ALA A 22 6.93 -6.12 -14.95
N ILE A 23 8.08 -5.55 -14.57
CA ILE A 23 8.58 -4.26 -15.04
C ILE A 23 10.01 -4.44 -15.55
N GLY A 24 10.26 -4.04 -16.81
CA GLY A 24 11.60 -4.05 -17.40
C GLY A 24 11.58 -4.20 -18.91
N TYR A 25 12.65 -4.77 -19.46
CA TYR A 25 12.75 -5.11 -20.88
C TYR A 25 12.73 -6.62 -21.04
N PHE A 26 11.81 -7.11 -21.86
CA PHE A 26 11.57 -8.54 -22.00
C PHE A 26 11.85 -8.95 -23.44
N GLY A 27 12.75 -9.92 -23.60
CA GLY A 27 13.07 -10.50 -24.89
C GLY A 27 11.94 -11.32 -25.49
N GLN A 28 12.21 -11.92 -26.65
CA GLN A 28 11.26 -12.80 -27.35
C GLN A 28 10.85 -14.02 -26.50
N PHE A 29 11.71 -14.45 -25.55
CA PHE A 29 11.43 -15.53 -24.62
C PHE A 29 11.15 -15.01 -23.19
N GLY A 30 10.94 -13.70 -23.07
CA GLY A 30 10.78 -12.90 -21.85
C GLY A 30 11.94 -13.01 -20.85
N ASP A 31 13.10 -13.39 -21.35
CA ASP A 31 14.38 -13.17 -20.73
C ASP A 31 14.69 -11.68 -20.53
N CYS A 32 15.57 -11.39 -19.58
CA CYS A 32 16.04 -10.04 -19.35
C CYS A 32 17.16 -9.72 -20.34
N ASN A 33 16.81 -9.02 -21.42
CA ASN A 33 17.75 -8.62 -22.47
C ASN A 33 18.47 -7.29 -22.17
N ALA A 34 18.18 -6.67 -21.03
CA ALA A 34 18.59 -5.29 -20.76
C ALA A 34 20.04 -5.10 -20.31
N ILE A 35 20.87 -6.15 -20.20
CA ILE A 35 22.28 -5.98 -19.83
C ILE A 35 23.12 -5.91 -21.12
N TYR A 36 23.66 -4.73 -21.37
CA TYR A 36 24.48 -4.41 -22.52
C TYR A 36 25.94 -4.21 -22.11
N TRP A 37 26.87 -4.42 -23.04
CA TRP A 37 28.27 -4.09 -22.81
C TRP A 37 28.53 -2.69 -23.35
N ASP A 38 28.82 -1.76 -22.45
CA ASP A 38 29.08 -0.37 -22.77
C ASP A 38 30.38 0.04 -22.07
N GLU A 39 31.37 0.49 -22.85
CA GLU A 39 32.74 0.76 -22.39
C GLU A 39 33.39 -0.40 -21.59
N GLY A 40 33.09 -1.65 -21.98
CA GLY A 40 33.63 -2.85 -21.33
C GLY A 40 33.01 -3.15 -19.95
N ARG A 41 31.88 -2.53 -19.61
CA ARG A 41 31.12 -2.81 -18.37
C ARG A 41 29.70 -3.26 -18.71
N PRO A 42 29.12 -4.19 -17.93
CA PRO A 42 27.71 -4.51 -18.04
C PRO A 42 26.87 -3.31 -17.55
N ARG A 43 26.06 -2.76 -18.44
CA ARG A 43 25.15 -1.63 -18.17
C ARG A 43 23.71 -1.99 -18.51
N ALA A 44 22.76 -1.44 -17.76
CA ALA A 44 21.34 -1.57 -18.06
C ALA A 44 20.87 -0.48 -19.03
N ALA A 45 19.82 -0.72 -19.82
CA ALA A 45 19.07 0.39 -20.41
C ALA A 45 18.36 1.21 -19.31
N GLY A 46 18.25 2.53 -19.51
CA GLY A 46 17.49 3.43 -18.62
C GLY A 46 15.98 3.13 -18.59
N GLY A 47 15.18 4.02 -17.99
CA GLY A 47 13.73 3.80 -17.80
C GLY A 47 12.87 4.01 -19.06
N ARG A 48 13.45 4.56 -20.13
CA ARG A 48 12.74 4.94 -21.36
C ARG A 48 12.36 3.69 -22.18
N GLY A 49 11.07 3.43 -22.30
CA GLY A 49 10.56 2.28 -23.05
C GLY A 49 10.51 0.99 -22.24
N VAL A 50 10.60 1.08 -20.91
CA VAL A 50 10.28 -0.03 -20.00
C VAL A 50 8.86 -0.52 -20.26
N GLU A 51 8.71 -1.83 -20.36
CA GLU A 51 7.43 -2.50 -20.51
C GLU A 51 6.81 -2.85 -19.16
N LEU A 52 5.48 -2.80 -19.11
CA LEU A 52 4.68 -3.25 -17.98
C LEU A 52 3.84 -4.44 -18.41
N ARG A 53 4.10 -5.61 -17.83
CA ARG A 53 3.41 -6.87 -18.14
C ARG A 53 2.67 -7.37 -16.91
N ARG A 54 1.34 -7.52 -17.01
CA ARG A 54 0.53 -8.12 -15.95
C ARG A 54 0.70 -9.63 -16.01
N VAL A 55 1.17 -10.25 -14.94
CA VAL A 55 1.63 -11.64 -14.91
C VAL A 55 1.02 -12.45 -13.76
N ARG A 56 0.90 -13.76 -13.96
CA ARG A 56 0.43 -14.73 -12.95
C ARG A 56 1.21 -16.04 -13.05
N SER A 57 1.01 -16.93 -12.06
CA SER A 57 1.63 -18.26 -11.99
C SER A 57 3.14 -18.16 -11.83
N SER A 58 3.56 -17.66 -10.67
CA SER A 58 4.97 -17.60 -10.28
C SER A 58 5.57 -19.01 -10.24
N ASN A 59 6.80 -19.13 -10.72
CA ASN A 59 7.62 -20.35 -10.56
C ASN A 59 8.45 -20.34 -9.26
N GLY A 60 8.28 -19.34 -8.39
CA GLY A 60 8.99 -19.19 -7.12
C GLY A 60 10.39 -18.57 -7.23
N TYR A 61 10.86 -18.27 -8.45
CA TYR A 61 12.23 -17.77 -8.72
C TYR A 61 12.23 -16.43 -9.46
N GLY A 62 11.15 -15.67 -9.32
CA GLY A 62 10.96 -14.41 -10.04
C GLY A 62 10.63 -14.61 -11.52
N GLY A 63 10.16 -15.80 -11.91
CA GLY A 63 9.63 -16.05 -13.24
C GLY A 63 8.12 -16.27 -13.24
N PHE A 64 7.45 -15.84 -14.31
CA PHE A 64 6.00 -16.05 -14.50
C PHE A 64 5.72 -16.66 -15.86
N SER A 65 4.67 -17.48 -15.95
CA SER A 65 4.34 -18.25 -17.16
C SER A 65 3.04 -17.81 -17.86
N ILE A 66 2.33 -16.82 -17.30
CA ILE A 66 1.04 -16.35 -17.80
C ILE A 66 1.05 -14.83 -17.90
N LEU A 67 0.77 -14.29 -19.09
CA LEU A 67 0.44 -12.89 -19.31
C LEU A 67 -1.07 -12.70 -19.31
N LEU A 68 -1.51 -11.65 -18.62
CA LEU A 68 -2.89 -11.21 -18.56
C LEU A 68 -3.06 -9.93 -19.37
N PRO A 69 -4.19 -9.74 -20.09
CA PRO A 69 -4.47 -8.48 -20.77
C PRO A 69 -4.56 -7.32 -19.75
N LEU A 70 -3.94 -6.19 -20.07
CA LEU A 70 -3.95 -4.99 -19.21
C LEU A 70 -5.37 -4.39 -19.02
N ASN A 71 -6.31 -4.69 -19.92
CA ASN A 71 -7.64 -4.07 -19.95
C ASN A 71 -8.73 -4.83 -19.16
N GLU A 72 -8.43 -5.97 -18.55
CA GLU A 72 -9.40 -6.64 -17.68
C GLU A 72 -9.33 -6.06 -16.26
N ALA A 73 -10.11 -5.01 -16.05
CA ALA A 73 -10.45 -4.49 -14.73
C ALA A 73 -10.81 -5.67 -13.80
N SER A 74 -10.03 -5.81 -12.75
CA SER A 74 -10.10 -6.87 -11.75
C SER A 74 -11.54 -7.16 -11.29
N GLY A 75 -11.97 -8.42 -11.40
CA GLY A 75 -12.91 -8.97 -10.43
C GLY A 75 -14.04 -9.86 -10.94
N THR A 76 -14.00 -10.38 -12.16
CA THR A 76 -14.75 -11.60 -12.48
C THR A 76 -13.76 -12.61 -13.00
N ALA A 77 -13.44 -13.60 -12.16
CA ALA A 77 -12.91 -14.85 -12.66
C ALA A 77 -13.95 -15.40 -13.65
N SER A 78 -13.74 -15.17 -14.95
CA SER A 78 -14.31 -16.06 -15.94
C SER A 78 -13.33 -17.23 -16.01
N PRO A 79 -13.72 -18.41 -15.51
CA PRO A 79 -12.91 -19.59 -15.73
C PRO A 79 -12.97 -19.85 -17.25
N TRP A 80 -11.83 -20.22 -17.83
CA TRP A 80 -11.67 -20.74 -19.20
C TRP A 80 -11.28 -19.75 -20.33
N TYR A 81 -9.95 -19.67 -20.51
CA TYR A 81 -9.21 -20.03 -21.74
C TYR A 81 -9.04 -19.10 -22.96
N ASN A 82 -9.67 -17.94 -23.10
CA ASN A 82 -9.67 -17.33 -24.44
C ASN A 82 -8.63 -16.25 -24.76
N ASN A 83 -7.86 -15.70 -23.81
CA ASN A 83 -6.79 -14.71 -24.10
C ASN A 83 -5.55 -14.83 -23.18
N ILE A 84 -5.25 -16.02 -22.66
CA ILE A 84 -4.05 -16.24 -21.84
C ILE A 84 -2.86 -16.50 -22.77
N VAL A 85 -1.95 -15.53 -22.87
CA VAL A 85 -0.69 -15.72 -23.56
C VAL A 85 0.29 -16.38 -22.60
N ARG A 86 0.74 -17.59 -22.93
CA ARG A 86 1.77 -18.31 -22.17
C ARG A 86 3.14 -17.87 -22.64
N GLU A 87 3.58 -16.73 -22.11
CA GLU A 87 4.94 -16.25 -22.26
C GLU A 87 5.65 -16.30 -20.91
N SER A 88 6.90 -16.75 -20.93
CA SER A 88 7.76 -16.66 -19.77
C SER A 88 8.14 -15.20 -19.57
N THR A 89 8.24 -14.74 -18.32
CA THR A 89 8.90 -13.47 -17.97
C THR A 89 9.92 -13.74 -16.89
N SER A 90 11.12 -13.17 -17.02
CA SER A 90 12.20 -13.31 -16.05
C SER A 90 12.43 -11.98 -15.35
N CYS A 91 12.06 -11.94 -14.07
CA CYS A 91 12.20 -10.83 -13.14
C CYS A 91 13.09 -11.20 -11.94
N THR A 92 13.94 -12.20 -12.12
CA THR A 92 14.87 -12.64 -11.08
C THR A 92 15.91 -11.55 -10.80
N SER A 93 16.27 -11.36 -9.54
CA SER A 93 17.35 -10.46 -9.12
C SER A 93 18.74 -11.06 -9.27
N ARG A 94 18.83 -12.35 -9.64
CA ARG A 94 20.09 -13.06 -9.89
C ARG A 94 20.91 -12.38 -10.99
N ASP A 95 22.23 -12.34 -10.83
CA ASP A 95 23.18 -11.74 -11.75
C ASP A 95 22.90 -10.25 -12.00
N ARG A 96 22.29 -9.58 -10.99
CA ARG A 96 21.89 -8.16 -11.03
C ARG A 96 21.00 -7.79 -12.22
N LYS A 97 20.17 -8.72 -12.68
CA LYS A 97 19.21 -8.45 -13.76
C LYS A 97 18.24 -7.34 -13.37
N PRO A 98 18.08 -6.28 -14.20
CA PRO A 98 17.32 -5.09 -13.82
C PRO A 98 15.80 -5.27 -13.86
N ASN A 99 15.29 -6.31 -14.53
CA ASN A 99 13.87 -6.64 -14.49
C ASN A 99 13.45 -7.02 -13.06
N PHE A 100 12.27 -6.59 -12.66
CA PHE A 100 11.71 -6.89 -11.36
C PHE A 100 10.20 -7.05 -11.45
N PHE A 101 9.61 -7.60 -10.41
CA PHE A 101 8.17 -7.68 -10.30
C PHE A 101 7.72 -7.14 -8.94
N VAL A 102 6.47 -6.71 -8.90
CA VAL A 102 5.77 -6.27 -7.70
C VAL A 102 4.36 -6.83 -7.76
N LEU A 103 3.75 -7.08 -6.61
CA LEU A 103 2.33 -7.45 -6.57
C LEU A 103 1.49 -6.29 -7.13
N GLU A 104 0.47 -6.60 -7.94
CA GLU A 104 -0.35 -5.59 -8.62
C GLU A 104 -1.00 -4.64 -7.61
N GLY A 105 -1.56 -5.19 -6.54
CA GLY A 105 -2.13 -4.44 -5.42
C GLY A 105 -1.22 -3.31 -4.91
N PRO A 106 -0.11 -3.66 -4.23
CA PRO A 106 0.88 -2.70 -3.75
C PRO A 106 1.37 -1.71 -4.79
N TYR A 107 1.59 -2.13 -6.05
CA TYR A 107 2.03 -1.22 -7.12
C TYR A 107 1.00 -0.11 -7.39
N ARG A 108 -0.29 -0.44 -7.46
CA ARG A 108 -1.34 0.56 -7.70
C ARG A 108 -1.52 1.52 -6.52
N TYR A 109 -1.36 1.03 -5.29
CA TYR A 109 -1.35 1.91 -4.11
C TYR A 109 -0.14 2.85 -4.14
N LEU A 110 1.04 2.34 -4.51
CA LEU A 110 2.24 3.16 -4.68
C LEU A 110 2.02 4.23 -5.76
N GLU A 111 1.48 3.85 -6.93
CA GLU A 111 1.17 4.74 -8.05
C GLU A 111 0.15 5.82 -7.67
N ALA A 112 -0.87 5.47 -6.88
CA ALA A 112 -1.94 6.39 -6.50
C ALA A 112 -1.58 7.34 -5.35
N TRP A 113 -0.69 6.94 -4.44
CA TRP A 113 -0.38 7.69 -3.23
C TRP A 113 0.93 8.48 -3.29
N ILE A 114 1.86 8.14 -4.18
CA ILE A 114 3.03 8.99 -4.42
C ILE A 114 2.56 10.32 -5.01
N ASP A 115 2.84 11.41 -4.31
CA ASP A 115 2.53 12.76 -4.75
C ASP A 115 3.61 13.24 -5.72
N ARG A 116 3.49 12.84 -6.98
CA ARG A 116 4.42 13.24 -8.04
C ARG A 116 4.42 14.74 -8.33
N GLY A 117 3.34 15.45 -7.99
CA GLY A 117 3.21 16.89 -8.19
C GLY A 117 4.03 17.70 -7.18
N SER A 118 4.23 17.16 -5.97
CA SER A 118 5.10 17.75 -4.95
C SER A 118 6.60 17.54 -5.19
N LEU A 119 6.98 16.60 -6.07
CA LEU A 119 8.37 16.26 -6.32
C LEU A 119 9.06 17.29 -7.23
N PRO A 120 10.39 17.48 -7.12
CA PRO A 120 11.15 18.28 -8.07
C PRO A 120 10.94 17.84 -9.52
N VAL A 121 11.12 18.77 -10.46
CA VAL A 121 11.11 18.45 -11.89
C VAL A 121 12.33 17.60 -12.25
N ARG A 122 12.16 16.63 -13.16
CA ARG A 122 13.23 15.71 -13.56
C ARG A 122 14.46 16.44 -14.12
N SER A 123 14.24 17.53 -14.83
CA SER A 123 15.30 18.35 -15.45
C SER A 123 16.35 18.87 -14.47
N LEU A 124 16.04 18.92 -13.16
CA LEU A 124 16.97 19.31 -12.12
C LEU A 124 18.15 18.32 -12.03
N ALA A 125 17.85 17.03 -11.92
CA ALA A 125 18.86 15.97 -11.84
C ALA A 125 19.34 15.49 -13.21
N PHE A 126 18.47 15.54 -14.23
CA PHE A 126 18.73 15.01 -15.57
C PHE A 126 18.54 16.11 -16.64
N PRO A 127 19.45 17.08 -16.75
CA PRO A 127 19.30 18.19 -17.70
C PRO A 127 19.31 17.75 -19.16
N GLN A 128 19.97 16.62 -19.47
CA GLN A 128 20.04 16.04 -20.82
C GLN A 128 18.86 15.11 -21.15
N ASP A 129 18.05 14.73 -20.15
CA ASP A 129 16.84 13.91 -20.30
C ASP A 129 15.70 14.54 -19.49
N SER A 130 15.35 15.78 -19.83
CA SER A 130 14.44 16.63 -19.07
C SER A 130 12.97 16.23 -19.15
N ASN A 131 12.60 15.38 -20.11
CA ASN A 131 11.20 15.01 -20.34
C ASN A 131 10.66 14.17 -19.17
N ASP A 132 9.41 14.37 -18.78
CA ASP A 132 8.82 13.51 -17.76
C ASP A 132 8.77 12.04 -18.21
N MET A 133 8.85 11.13 -17.23
CA MET A 133 8.73 9.69 -17.45
C MET A 133 7.45 9.15 -16.83
N GLY A 134 7.01 7.99 -17.32
CA GLY A 134 5.94 7.23 -16.68
C GLY A 134 6.35 6.75 -15.29
N PHE A 135 5.36 6.40 -14.47
CA PHE A 135 5.59 5.91 -13.11
C PHE A 135 6.48 4.66 -13.07
N ALA A 136 6.16 3.65 -13.89
CA ALA A 136 6.95 2.42 -14.00
C ALA A 136 8.39 2.66 -14.44
N SER A 137 8.60 3.61 -15.37
CA SER A 137 9.91 3.98 -15.89
C SER A 137 10.80 4.61 -14.81
N GLU A 138 10.27 5.55 -14.02
CA GLU A 138 11.01 6.14 -12.90
C GLU A 138 11.26 5.09 -11.80
N LEU A 139 10.25 4.28 -11.46
CA LEU A 139 10.41 3.22 -10.47
C LEU A 139 11.52 2.24 -10.87
N TYR A 140 11.61 1.88 -12.15
CA TYR A 140 12.67 1.04 -12.67
C TYR A 140 14.05 1.66 -12.53
N GLU A 141 14.20 2.95 -12.82
CA GLU A 141 15.49 3.64 -12.62
C GLU A 141 15.84 3.75 -11.13
N ILE A 142 14.88 4.12 -10.29
CA ILE A 142 15.05 4.27 -8.85
C ILE A 142 15.50 2.96 -8.22
N ILE A 143 14.82 1.84 -8.51
CA ILE A 143 15.14 0.54 -7.92
C ILE A 143 16.54 0.08 -8.33
N ASN A 144 16.89 0.20 -9.60
CA ASN A 144 18.12 -0.38 -10.10
C ASN A 144 19.35 0.54 -9.88
N SER A 145 19.18 1.85 -9.74
CA SER A 145 20.30 2.79 -9.52
C SER A 145 20.78 2.91 -8.08
N ARG A 146 20.13 2.25 -7.10
CA ARG A 146 20.51 2.37 -5.68
C ARG A 146 21.92 1.85 -5.42
N LEU A 147 22.65 2.55 -4.54
CA LEU A 147 23.96 2.12 -4.06
C LEU A 147 23.92 0.72 -3.43
N GLN A 148 22.91 0.50 -2.58
CA GLN A 148 22.53 -0.84 -2.12
C GLN A 148 21.40 -1.35 -3.01
N GLY A 149 21.78 -2.07 -4.07
CA GLY A 149 20.82 -2.69 -4.99
C GLY A 149 19.94 -3.75 -4.32
N ARG A 150 18.96 -4.26 -5.07
CA ARG A 150 18.07 -5.32 -4.60
C ARG A 150 18.86 -6.53 -4.09
N VAL A 151 18.36 -7.17 -3.03
CA VAL A 151 18.97 -8.40 -2.50
C VAL A 151 18.94 -9.47 -3.56
N GLU A 152 20.13 -9.96 -3.93
CA GLU A 152 20.30 -10.94 -4.98
C GLU A 152 19.80 -12.32 -4.54
N TYR A 153 19.08 -12.97 -5.44
CA TYR A 153 18.66 -14.35 -5.27
C TYR A 153 19.87 -15.30 -5.30
N ASP A 154 20.07 -16.06 -4.23
CA ASP A 154 21.11 -17.08 -4.09
C ASP A 154 20.50 -18.42 -3.69
N TRP A 155 20.88 -19.49 -4.37
CA TRP A 155 20.44 -20.86 -4.09
C TRP A 155 21.13 -21.47 -2.87
N HIS A 156 22.26 -20.90 -2.45
CA HIS A 156 23.08 -21.39 -1.35
C HIS A 156 22.78 -20.69 -0.03
N GLU A 157 22.18 -19.49 -0.07
CA GLU A 157 21.83 -18.72 1.12
C GLU A 157 20.31 -18.59 1.27
N PRO A 158 19.71 -19.12 2.35
CA PRO A 158 18.29 -18.96 2.63
C PRO A 158 17.98 -17.51 3.02
N ARG A 159 17.63 -16.68 2.02
CA ARG A 159 17.19 -15.29 2.20
C ARG A 159 16.10 -14.91 1.20
N VAL A 160 15.29 -13.91 1.56
CA VAL A 160 14.35 -13.30 0.62
C VAL A 160 15.12 -12.49 -0.42
N ALA A 161 14.79 -12.69 -1.69
CA ALA A 161 15.39 -11.97 -2.80
C ALA A 161 14.48 -10.86 -3.33
N GLY A 162 15.07 -9.94 -4.10
CA GLY A 162 14.37 -8.94 -4.88
C GLY A 162 13.83 -7.73 -4.10
N TYR A 163 13.88 -7.73 -2.77
CA TYR A 163 13.52 -6.55 -1.98
C TYR A 163 14.64 -5.50 -2.00
N LEU A 164 14.28 -4.24 -1.80
CA LEU A 164 15.24 -3.13 -1.79
C LEU A 164 15.74 -2.88 -0.35
N PRO A 165 17.05 -2.97 -0.07
CA PRO A 165 17.59 -2.59 1.23
C PRO A 165 17.25 -1.14 1.60
N GLY A 166 17.00 -0.90 2.88
CA GLY A 166 16.65 0.43 3.40
C GLY A 166 15.16 0.76 3.38
N ILE A 167 14.31 -0.10 2.81
CA ILE A 167 12.85 -0.03 2.96
C ILE A 167 12.41 -1.02 4.03
N GLU A 168 11.58 -0.57 4.97
CA GLU A 168 10.95 -1.41 6.00
C GLU A 168 9.69 -2.09 5.43
N TYR A 169 9.76 -3.41 5.28
CA TYR A 169 8.69 -4.29 4.82
C TYR A 169 7.97 -5.04 5.95
N ASP A 170 7.99 -4.51 7.18
CA ASP A 170 7.37 -5.11 8.39
C ASP A 170 7.85 -6.54 8.72
N GLY A 171 9.05 -6.90 8.26
CA GLY A 171 9.72 -8.16 8.55
C GLY A 171 9.74 -9.18 7.41
N ILE A 172 9.26 -8.85 6.20
CA ILE A 172 9.42 -9.68 4.98
C ILE A 172 10.89 -10.09 4.80
N GLU A 173 11.81 -9.18 5.10
CA GLU A 173 13.25 -9.30 4.95
C GLU A 173 13.84 -10.47 5.77
N ALA A 174 13.16 -10.88 6.84
CA ALA A 174 13.59 -11.96 7.72
C ALA A 174 13.08 -13.35 7.30
N SER A 175 12.41 -13.48 6.15
CA SER A 175 11.90 -14.78 5.69
C SER A 175 13.02 -15.64 5.11
N GLU A 176 12.86 -16.96 5.23
CA GLU A 176 13.97 -17.91 5.04
C GLU A 176 14.27 -18.25 3.58
N SER A 177 13.40 -17.98 2.60
CA SER A 177 13.74 -18.27 1.19
C SER A 177 12.71 -17.73 0.21
N GLY A 178 13.17 -17.35 -0.99
CA GLY A 178 12.29 -17.09 -2.14
C GLY A 178 12.04 -15.60 -2.37
N TYR A 179 10.90 -15.30 -3.01
CA TYR A 179 10.43 -13.92 -3.20
C TYR A 179 9.24 -13.62 -2.29
N GLN A 180 8.80 -12.36 -2.31
CA GLN A 180 7.69 -11.85 -1.46
C GLN A 180 6.30 -12.40 -1.83
N ASP A 181 6.23 -13.38 -2.73
CA ASP A 181 5.01 -14.05 -3.20
C ASP A 181 4.68 -15.33 -2.40
N THR A 182 5.48 -15.66 -1.38
CA THR A 182 5.26 -16.79 -0.47
C THR A 182 4.97 -16.31 0.96
N PHE A 183 4.16 -17.07 1.71
CA PHE A 183 3.92 -16.78 3.13
C PHE A 183 5.19 -17.03 3.95
N TYR A 184 5.37 -16.23 5.00
CA TYR A 184 6.47 -16.34 5.96
C TYR A 184 6.70 -17.77 6.48
N GLY A 185 7.97 -18.15 6.57
CA GLY A 185 8.40 -19.22 7.47
C GLY A 185 8.04 -18.87 8.92
N THR A 186 7.52 -19.85 9.65
CA THR A 186 7.04 -19.72 11.04
C THR A 186 7.99 -18.92 11.92
N ARG A 187 7.50 -17.89 12.61
CA ARG A 187 8.22 -17.38 13.80
C ARG A 187 8.18 -18.48 14.87
N LYS A 188 9.26 -18.62 15.66
CA LYS A 188 9.26 -19.45 16.87
C LYS A 188 8.31 -18.82 17.91
N GLY A 189 7.03 -19.18 17.87
CA GLY A 189 6.06 -18.83 18.93
C GLY A 189 4.62 -18.71 18.44
N SER A 190 3.74 -19.52 19.00
CA SER A 190 2.29 -19.52 18.76
C SER A 190 1.53 -18.74 19.85
N HIS A 191 1.97 -17.51 20.15
CA HIS A 191 1.44 -16.75 21.28
C HIS A 191 -0.06 -16.47 21.11
N TRP A 192 -0.47 -15.94 19.95
CA TRP A 192 -1.87 -15.56 19.72
C TRP A 192 -2.76 -16.79 19.56
N THR A 193 -2.26 -17.82 18.86
CA THR A 193 -2.97 -19.09 18.68
C THR A 193 -3.13 -19.82 20.01
N GLY A 194 -2.07 -19.89 20.83
CA GLY A 194 -2.12 -20.49 22.16
C GLY A 194 -3.08 -19.75 23.10
N LEU A 195 -3.08 -18.41 23.06
CA LEU A 195 -4.05 -17.61 23.80
C LEU A 195 -5.49 -17.88 23.34
N ALA A 196 -5.74 -17.98 22.03
CA ALA A 196 -7.05 -18.29 21.47
C ALA A 196 -7.55 -19.67 21.92
N ILE A 197 -6.69 -20.69 21.87
CA ILE A 197 -6.98 -22.05 22.37
C ILE A 197 -7.30 -22.01 23.87
N SER A 198 -6.52 -21.26 24.67
CA SER A 198 -6.77 -21.12 26.12
C SER A 198 -8.11 -20.45 26.44
N ARG A 199 -8.65 -19.65 25.52
CA ARG A 199 -9.98 -19.01 25.59
C ARG A 199 -11.10 -19.92 25.08
N GLY A 200 -10.78 -21.14 24.63
CA GLY A 200 -11.74 -22.12 24.14
C GLY A 200 -12.13 -21.96 22.67
N LEU A 201 -11.45 -21.10 21.90
CA LEU A 201 -11.72 -20.96 20.47
C LEU A 201 -11.25 -22.20 19.71
N GLN A 202 -12.02 -22.64 18.71
CA GLN A 202 -11.76 -23.87 17.95
C GLN A 202 -12.05 -23.71 16.45
N GLY A 203 -11.45 -24.59 15.63
CA GLY A 203 -11.71 -24.66 14.19
C GLY A 203 -11.44 -23.34 13.48
N LYS A 204 -12.43 -22.86 12.71
CA LYS A 204 -12.33 -21.63 11.90
C LYS A 204 -12.00 -20.38 12.73
N GLU A 205 -12.37 -20.35 14.01
CA GLU A 205 -12.14 -19.20 14.89
C GLU A 205 -10.65 -19.01 15.25
N LEU A 206 -9.82 -20.04 15.04
CA LEU A 206 -8.37 -19.96 15.25
C LEU A 206 -7.62 -19.33 14.08
N VAL A 207 -8.20 -19.31 12.88
CA VAL A 207 -7.52 -18.85 11.66
C VAL A 207 -7.03 -17.39 11.75
N PRO A 208 -7.80 -16.42 12.26
CA PRO A 208 -7.28 -15.06 12.47
C PRO A 208 -6.04 -15.01 13.37
N TYR A 209 -5.99 -15.84 14.40
CA TYR A 209 -4.87 -15.89 15.34
C TYR A 209 -3.64 -16.55 14.73
N LEU A 210 -3.84 -17.57 13.89
CA LEU A 210 -2.78 -18.13 13.05
C LEU A 210 -2.23 -17.03 12.13
N ILE A 211 -3.08 -16.38 11.33
CA ILE A 211 -2.67 -15.31 10.42
C ILE A 211 -1.87 -14.21 11.13
N LYS A 212 -2.20 -13.93 12.39
CA LYS A 212 -1.45 -12.99 13.23
C LYS A 212 -0.08 -13.53 13.66
N ASP A 213 -0.01 -14.75 14.17
CA ASP A 213 1.27 -15.39 14.56
C ASP A 213 2.21 -15.54 13.35
N PHE A 214 1.65 -15.86 12.18
CA PHE A 214 2.35 -16.01 10.91
C PHE A 214 2.59 -14.69 10.15
N LYS A 215 2.08 -13.55 10.66
CA LYS A 215 2.06 -12.26 9.95
C LYS A 215 1.51 -12.31 8.51
N ALA A 216 0.70 -13.31 8.19
CA ALA A 216 0.12 -13.51 6.86
C ALA A 216 -0.81 -12.36 6.44
N TRP A 217 -1.29 -11.56 7.42
CA TRP A 217 -2.07 -10.34 7.17
C TRP A 217 -1.34 -9.33 6.27
N ILE A 218 -0.01 -9.39 6.20
CA ILE A 218 0.78 -8.51 5.34
C ILE A 218 0.45 -8.72 3.86
N CYS A 219 0.08 -9.94 3.47
CA CYS A 219 -0.27 -10.26 2.08
C CYS A 219 -1.75 -10.01 1.78
N MET A 220 -2.56 -9.66 2.78
CA MET A 220 -4.00 -9.43 2.58
C MET A 220 -4.25 -8.17 1.76
N ARG A 221 -5.29 -8.22 0.95
CA ARG A 221 -5.73 -7.06 0.19
C ARG A 221 -6.18 -5.95 1.13
N PRO A 222 -5.80 -4.69 0.86
CA PRO A 222 -6.10 -3.54 1.71
C PRO A 222 -7.42 -2.83 1.35
N ASP A 223 -8.32 -3.50 0.64
CA ASP A 223 -9.59 -2.97 0.11
C ASP A 223 -10.84 -3.56 0.77
N LEU A 224 -10.68 -4.31 1.86
CA LEU A 224 -11.81 -4.74 2.72
C LEU A 224 -12.08 -3.69 3.79
N TRP A 225 -13.33 -3.24 3.90
CA TRP A 225 -13.77 -2.13 4.76
C TRP A 225 -14.68 -2.64 5.88
N PRO A 226 -14.44 -2.30 7.16
CA PRO A 226 -15.31 -2.72 8.26
C PRO A 226 -16.65 -1.97 8.28
N SER A 227 -17.73 -2.75 8.38
CA SER A 227 -19.08 -2.26 8.68
C SER A 227 -19.19 -1.71 10.11
N PRO A 228 -20.18 -0.84 10.39
CA PRO A 228 -20.40 -0.31 11.73
C PRO A 228 -20.71 -1.43 12.74
N PRO A 229 -20.02 -1.48 13.89
CA PRO A 229 -20.25 -2.50 14.90
C PRO A 229 -21.58 -2.24 15.64
N THR A 230 -22.23 -3.30 16.12
CA THR A 230 -23.45 -3.17 16.94
C THR A 230 -23.20 -2.42 18.24
N THR A 231 -21.98 -2.50 18.78
CA THR A 231 -21.55 -1.75 19.95
C THR A 231 -20.16 -1.17 19.72
N PHE A 232 -20.01 0.13 19.96
CA PHE A 232 -18.74 0.83 19.87
C PHE A 232 -18.22 1.12 21.27
N THR A 233 -17.07 0.56 21.60
CA THR A 233 -16.34 0.95 22.82
C THR A 233 -15.34 2.02 22.42
N SER A 234 -15.57 3.25 22.87
CA SER A 234 -14.62 4.34 22.65
C SER A 234 -13.26 3.96 23.24
N PRO A 235 -12.15 4.13 22.50
CA PRO A 235 -10.81 3.94 23.05
C PRO A 235 -10.49 4.99 24.13
N PHE A 236 -11.28 6.07 24.22
CA PHE A 236 -11.11 7.14 25.19
C PHE A 236 -12.11 7.03 26.33
N VAL A 237 -11.59 7.11 27.56
CA VAL A 237 -12.44 7.33 28.74
C VAL A 237 -12.97 8.77 28.69
N ILE A 238 -14.27 8.89 28.41
CA ILE A 238 -14.99 10.16 28.40
C ILE A 238 -15.10 10.65 29.85
N LEU A 239 -14.54 11.84 30.10
CA LEU A 239 -14.61 12.46 31.42
C LEU A 239 -15.95 13.18 31.57
N LYS A 240 -16.66 12.91 32.67
CA LYS A 240 -17.92 13.59 33.04
C LYS A 240 -17.62 14.62 34.12
N GLY A 241 -17.95 15.90 33.89
CA GLY A 241 -17.84 16.97 34.90
C GLY A 241 -17.67 18.38 34.30
N ALA A 242 -18.02 19.41 35.06
CA ALA A 242 -17.83 20.82 34.71
C ALA A 242 -16.48 21.32 35.22
N TRP A 243 -15.54 21.59 34.31
CA TRP A 243 -14.14 21.91 34.64
C TRP A 243 -13.73 23.26 34.04
N ALA A 244 -12.69 23.87 34.62
CA ALA A 244 -12.17 25.15 34.14
C ALA A 244 -11.69 25.02 32.68
N LEU A 245 -12.35 25.76 31.79
CA LEU A 245 -12.01 25.84 30.38
C LEU A 245 -10.70 26.63 30.24
N THR A 246 -9.77 26.13 29.42
CA THR A 246 -8.59 26.91 29.03
C THR A 246 -8.97 27.96 27.98
N ASN A 247 -8.16 28.99 27.79
CA ASN A 247 -8.42 30.03 26.77
C ASN A 247 -8.63 29.47 25.35
N LEU A 248 -8.05 28.31 25.02
CA LEU A 248 -8.27 27.60 23.75
C LEU A 248 -9.74 27.19 23.54
N HIS A 249 -10.49 26.91 24.60
CA HIS A 249 -11.91 26.52 24.49
C HIS A 249 -12.81 27.69 24.06
N ASN A 250 -12.32 28.92 24.19
CA ASN A 250 -13.05 30.12 23.78
C ASN A 250 -12.83 30.45 22.30
N LEU A 251 -11.92 29.75 21.62
CA LEU A 251 -11.70 29.93 20.19
C LEU A 251 -12.82 29.25 19.39
N PRO A 252 -13.27 29.85 18.27
CA PRO A 252 -14.15 29.18 17.33
C PRO A 252 -13.56 27.85 16.85
N GLN A 253 -14.42 26.86 16.60
CA GLN A 253 -13.99 25.52 16.15
C GLN A 253 -13.13 25.58 14.90
N ASP A 254 -13.46 26.45 13.93
CA ASP A 254 -12.70 26.57 12.69
C ASP A 254 -11.26 27.07 12.93
N VAL A 255 -11.07 27.98 13.90
CA VAL A 255 -9.75 28.48 14.29
C VAL A 255 -8.95 27.38 14.98
N LEU A 256 -9.61 26.60 15.86
CA LEU A 256 -8.97 25.45 16.51
C LEU A 256 -8.53 24.40 15.49
N LEU A 257 -9.35 24.09 14.49
CA LEU A 257 -8.99 23.14 13.44
C LEU A 257 -7.80 23.63 12.62
N GLN A 258 -7.70 24.93 12.32
CA GLN A 258 -6.54 25.50 11.63
C GLN A 258 -5.26 25.41 12.47
N ILE A 259 -5.36 25.64 13.79
CA ILE A 259 -4.21 25.47 14.70
C ILE A 259 -3.78 24.00 14.74
N PHE A 260 -4.75 23.09 14.87
CA PHE A 260 -4.49 21.65 14.91
C PHE A 260 -3.94 21.11 13.60
N ALA A 261 -4.30 21.70 12.45
CA ALA A 261 -3.74 21.35 11.15
C ALA A 261 -2.21 21.57 11.05
N LEU A 262 -1.61 22.33 11.96
CA LEU A 262 -0.17 22.56 12.02
C LEU A 262 0.57 21.52 12.89
N LEU A 263 -0.16 20.66 13.59
CA LEU A 263 0.37 19.69 14.54
C LEU A 263 0.18 18.27 14.02
N GLN A 264 1.02 17.35 14.48
CA GLN A 264 0.78 15.93 14.22
C GLN A 264 -0.38 15.42 15.05
N LEU A 265 -1.12 14.44 14.53
CA LEU A 265 -2.24 13.85 15.26
C LEU A 265 -1.81 13.27 16.62
N SER A 266 -0.62 12.66 16.70
CA SER A 266 -0.01 12.21 17.96
C SER A 266 0.16 13.35 18.97
N ASP A 267 0.60 14.52 18.53
CA ASP A 267 0.80 15.69 19.39
C ASP A 267 -0.54 16.25 19.86
N ILE A 268 -1.54 16.30 18.98
CA ILE A 268 -2.92 16.66 19.36
C ILE A 268 -3.42 15.70 20.43
N MET A 269 -3.26 14.39 20.23
CA MET A 269 -3.66 13.41 21.24
C MET A 269 -2.87 13.55 22.54
N ASN A 270 -1.59 13.92 22.48
CA ASN A 270 -0.78 14.22 23.66
C ASN A 270 -1.26 15.49 24.37
N LEU A 271 -1.78 16.51 23.66
CA LEU A 271 -2.40 17.69 24.29
C LEU A 271 -3.57 17.30 25.18
N SER A 272 -4.29 16.22 24.87
CA SER A 272 -5.36 15.69 25.74
C SER A 272 -4.85 15.25 27.12
N SER A 273 -3.56 14.96 27.27
CA SER A 273 -2.95 14.61 28.56
C SER A 273 -2.55 15.83 29.42
N THR A 274 -2.45 17.02 28.81
CA THR A 274 -1.94 18.23 29.49
C THR A 274 -2.93 18.82 30.47
N SER A 275 -4.22 18.77 30.16
CA SER A 275 -5.26 19.28 31.02
C SER A 275 -6.57 18.54 30.84
N LYS A 276 -7.30 18.52 31.95
CA LYS A 276 -8.65 18.02 32.08
C LYS A 276 -9.64 18.61 31.06
N GLY A 277 -9.59 19.93 30.85
CA GLY A 277 -10.40 20.61 29.82
C GLY A 277 -10.04 20.21 28.40
N MET A 278 -8.74 20.24 28.05
CA MET A 278 -8.27 19.83 26.72
C MET A 278 -8.65 18.38 26.39
N ARG A 279 -8.58 17.49 27.40
CA ARG A 279 -9.07 16.13 27.24
C ARG A 279 -10.55 16.08 26.87
N LEU A 280 -11.39 16.86 27.53
CA LEU A 280 -12.83 16.90 27.26
C LEU A 280 -13.13 17.48 25.87
N LEU A 281 -12.38 18.51 25.44
CA LEU A 281 -12.48 19.09 24.10
C LEU A 281 -12.11 18.06 23.02
N LEU A 282 -10.96 17.41 23.14
CA LEU A 282 -10.42 16.50 22.12
C LEU A 282 -11.10 15.12 22.12
N THR A 283 -11.73 14.71 23.22
CA THR A 283 -12.52 13.47 23.27
C THR A 283 -14.00 13.68 22.97
N ASN A 284 -14.44 14.93 22.76
CA ASN A 284 -15.78 15.22 22.28
C ASN A 284 -15.97 14.62 20.87
N PRO A 285 -17.03 13.83 20.62
CA PRO A 285 -17.23 13.20 19.31
C PRO A 285 -17.25 14.17 18.14
N GLY A 286 -17.84 15.36 18.29
CA GLY A 286 -17.92 16.37 17.24
C GLY A 286 -16.56 16.97 16.90
N MET A 287 -15.78 17.37 17.91
CA MET A 287 -14.44 17.92 17.70
C MET A 287 -13.48 16.86 17.18
N LEU A 288 -13.48 15.66 17.78
CA LEU A 288 -12.63 14.55 17.33
C LEU A 288 -12.96 14.15 15.89
N SER A 289 -14.25 14.05 15.54
CA SER A 289 -14.67 13.75 14.17
C SER A 289 -14.20 14.83 13.20
N ALA A 290 -14.26 16.12 13.58
CA ALA A 290 -13.79 17.21 12.74
C ALA A 290 -12.27 17.19 12.51
N ILE A 291 -11.47 16.95 13.57
CA ILE A 291 -10.01 16.81 13.48
C ILE A 291 -9.66 15.63 12.57
N LEU A 292 -10.28 14.47 12.81
CA LEU A 292 -10.00 13.27 12.04
C LEU A 292 -10.46 13.39 10.58
N ARG A 293 -11.60 14.04 10.33
CA ARG A 293 -12.08 14.35 8.97
C ARG A 293 -11.06 15.20 8.23
N TRP A 294 -10.48 16.20 8.88
CA TRP A 294 -9.43 17.02 8.28
C TRP A 294 -8.20 16.16 7.92
N GLU A 295 -7.73 15.32 8.83
CA GLU A 295 -6.59 14.41 8.60
C GLU A 295 -6.82 13.38 7.48
N VAL A 296 -8.06 12.98 7.24
CA VAL A 296 -8.41 12.04 6.16
C VAL A 296 -8.56 12.75 4.82
N LEU A 297 -9.21 13.91 4.79
CA LEU A 297 -9.54 14.60 3.53
C LEU A 297 -8.41 15.50 3.01
N ASN A 298 -7.49 15.93 3.86
CA ASN A 298 -6.37 16.77 3.45
C ASN A 298 -5.36 15.96 2.60
N PRO A 299 -4.91 16.46 1.43
CA PRO A 299 -3.89 15.82 0.62
C PRO A 299 -2.60 15.44 1.37
N HIS A 300 -2.21 16.21 2.39
CA HIS A 300 -1.02 15.94 3.20
C HIS A 300 -1.36 15.37 4.60
N GLY A 301 -2.62 14.99 4.83
CA GLY A 301 -3.06 14.45 6.11
C GLY A 301 -2.49 13.06 6.41
N GLN A 302 -2.25 12.78 7.69
CA GLN A 302 -1.60 11.53 8.12
C GLN A 302 -2.50 10.30 7.95
N LEU A 303 -3.81 10.53 7.83
CA LEU A 303 -4.83 9.50 7.68
C LEU A 303 -5.43 9.46 6.27
N ARG A 304 -4.83 10.16 5.30
CA ARG A 304 -5.29 10.16 3.90
C ARG A 304 -5.39 8.76 3.30
N TRP A 305 -4.50 7.86 3.72
CA TRP A 305 -4.53 6.45 3.31
C TRP A 305 -5.83 5.74 3.65
N ILE A 306 -6.69 6.28 4.52
CA ILE A 306 -8.00 5.71 4.81
C ILE A 306 -8.98 5.88 3.64
N LEU A 307 -8.78 6.83 2.73
CA LEU A 307 -9.67 7.02 1.58
C LEU A 307 -9.48 5.94 0.51
N PRO A 308 -10.53 5.53 -0.22
CA PRO A 308 -10.42 4.54 -1.28
C PRO A 308 -9.58 5.03 -2.46
N VAL A 309 -8.92 4.11 -3.15
CA VAL A 309 -8.08 4.41 -4.33
C VAL A 309 -8.84 4.12 -5.63
N ALA A 310 -8.97 5.14 -6.48
CA ALA A 310 -9.70 5.04 -7.75
C ALA A 310 -9.06 4.09 -8.78
N ALA A 311 -7.77 3.78 -8.63
CA ALA A 311 -7.08 2.80 -9.49
C ALA A 311 -7.67 1.38 -9.38
N PHE A 312 -8.48 1.12 -8.34
CA PHE A 312 -9.25 -0.10 -8.18
C PHE A 312 -10.75 0.19 -8.35
N PRO A 313 -11.35 -0.12 -9.53
CA PRO A 313 -12.74 0.24 -9.80
C PRO A 313 -13.74 -0.28 -8.77
N LYS A 314 -13.52 -1.50 -8.25
CA LYS A 314 -14.39 -2.12 -7.24
C LYS A 314 -14.17 -1.59 -5.82
N GLU A 315 -13.00 -1.02 -5.53
CA GLU A 315 -12.69 -0.52 -4.17
C GLU A 315 -13.55 0.69 -3.84
N VAL A 316 -13.67 1.65 -4.77
CA VAL A 316 -14.44 2.87 -4.56
C VAL A 316 -15.92 2.55 -4.32
N GLU A 317 -16.50 1.67 -5.13
CA GLU A 317 -17.89 1.24 -5.00
C GLU A 317 -18.15 0.56 -3.64
N GLN A 318 -17.26 -0.33 -3.22
CA GLN A 318 -17.37 -1.04 -1.93
C GLN A 318 -17.18 -0.09 -0.75
N ALA A 319 -16.18 0.79 -0.82
CA ALA A 319 -15.91 1.77 0.22
C ALA A 319 -17.08 2.73 0.39
N GLU A 320 -17.65 3.22 -0.72
CA GLU A 320 -18.81 4.11 -0.69
C GLU A 320 -20.04 3.40 -0.12
N LYS A 321 -20.30 2.16 -0.51
CA LYS A 321 -21.39 1.35 0.07
C LYS A 321 -21.27 1.24 1.60
N ILE A 322 -20.10 0.86 2.10
CA ILE A 322 -19.86 0.73 3.55
C ILE A 322 -19.92 2.10 4.24
N ALA A 323 -19.42 3.15 3.60
CA ALA A 323 -19.49 4.50 4.14
C ALA A 323 -20.95 5.00 4.28
N GLN A 324 -21.86 4.60 3.38
CA GLN A 324 -23.30 4.86 3.53
C GLN A 324 -23.92 4.07 4.70
N GLU A 325 -23.47 2.84 4.97
CA GLU A 325 -23.87 2.09 6.18
C GLU A 325 -23.46 2.84 7.45
N TRP A 326 -22.26 3.44 7.47
CA TRP A 326 -21.82 4.27 8.59
C TRP A 326 -22.65 5.55 8.76
N LEU A 327 -23.07 6.21 7.67
CA LEU A 327 -23.94 7.39 7.73
C LEU A 327 -25.34 7.09 8.25
N THR A 328 -25.83 5.87 8.06
CA THR A 328 -27.14 5.42 8.57
C THR A 328 -27.06 4.79 9.95
N SER A 329 -25.86 4.66 10.52
CA SER A 329 -25.64 4.07 11.84
C SER A 329 -26.02 5.00 12.99
N SER A 330 -26.14 4.43 14.20
CA SER A 330 -26.36 5.18 15.44
C SER A 330 -25.20 6.10 15.84
N TYR A 331 -24.04 5.99 15.20
CA TYR A 331 -22.86 6.78 15.50
C TYR A 331 -22.82 8.13 14.77
N THR A 332 -23.67 8.32 13.76
CA THR A 332 -23.75 9.54 12.95
C THR A 332 -23.99 10.77 13.81
N LEU A 333 -23.25 11.84 13.51
CA LEU A 333 -23.39 13.10 14.24
C LEU A 333 -24.58 13.89 13.71
N HIS A 334 -25.55 14.16 14.57
CA HIS A 334 -26.68 15.03 14.25
C HIS A 334 -26.31 16.49 14.54
N TYR A 335 -25.93 17.21 13.49
CA TYR A 335 -25.86 18.67 13.53
C TYR A 335 -27.25 19.24 13.23
N ASN A 336 -27.64 20.32 13.90
CA ASN A 336 -28.85 21.07 13.57
C ASN A 336 -28.67 21.73 12.20
N GLN A 337 -28.93 21.01 11.11
CA GLN A 337 -28.82 21.55 9.75
C GLN A 337 -30.20 21.86 9.17
N ASN A 338 -30.53 23.15 9.16
CA ASN A 338 -31.41 23.76 8.18
C ASN A 338 -30.64 23.91 6.85
N SER A 339 -30.41 22.83 6.12
CA SER A 339 -29.86 22.94 4.76
C SER A 339 -30.25 21.76 3.90
N THR A 340 -31.33 21.95 3.14
CA THR A 340 -31.65 21.23 1.91
C THR A 340 -30.55 21.50 0.88
N THR A 341 -29.46 20.74 0.94
CA THR A 341 -28.52 20.65 -0.19
C THR A 341 -28.50 19.20 -0.65
N SER A 342 -28.83 19.03 -1.92
CA SER A 342 -28.85 17.75 -2.63
C SER A 342 -27.51 17.02 -2.43
N THR A 343 -27.54 15.95 -1.65
CA THR A 343 -26.42 15.06 -1.31
C THR A 343 -26.04 14.07 -2.42
N SER A 344 -26.64 14.20 -3.62
CA SER A 344 -26.63 13.16 -4.66
C SER A 344 -25.28 12.94 -5.37
N LEU A 345 -24.27 13.81 -5.19
CA LEU A 345 -23.00 13.75 -5.95
C LEU A 345 -21.72 13.76 -5.09
N MET A 346 -21.82 13.91 -3.77
CA MET A 346 -20.63 13.93 -2.90
C MET A 346 -20.43 12.56 -2.24
N SER A 347 -19.17 12.08 -2.21
CA SER A 347 -18.83 10.83 -1.51
C SER A 347 -19.24 10.88 -0.04
N ALA A 348 -19.69 9.75 0.50
CA ALA A 348 -20.07 9.59 1.91
C ALA A 348 -18.98 10.07 2.88
N PHE A 349 -17.71 9.85 2.55
CA PHE A 349 -16.58 10.31 3.35
C PHE A 349 -16.50 11.84 3.45
N GLN A 350 -17.02 12.57 2.47
CA GLN A 350 -17.01 14.04 2.49
C GLN A 350 -18.17 14.62 3.31
N ASN A 351 -19.18 13.80 3.66
CA ASN A 351 -20.32 14.24 4.44
C ASN A 351 -19.88 14.69 5.84
N GLN A 352 -20.39 15.83 6.29
CA GLN A 352 -20.05 16.40 7.59
C GLN A 352 -20.51 15.53 8.77
N THR A 353 -21.58 14.76 8.58
CA THR A 353 -22.14 13.90 9.62
C THR A 353 -21.44 12.55 9.75
N PHE A 354 -20.50 12.24 8.83
CA PHE A 354 -19.76 10.98 8.83
C PHE A 354 -19.02 10.80 10.16
N PRO A 355 -19.21 9.66 10.86
CA PRO A 355 -18.74 9.50 12.24
C PRO A 355 -17.27 9.06 12.30
N TYR A 356 -16.34 9.92 11.87
CA TYR A 356 -14.89 9.63 11.87
C TYR A 356 -14.36 9.20 13.25
N TYR A 357 -14.92 9.75 14.32
CA TYR A 357 -14.55 9.41 15.71
C TYR A 357 -14.83 7.95 16.08
N ALA A 358 -15.81 7.30 15.46
CA ALA A 358 -16.16 5.89 15.69
C ALA A 358 -15.57 4.99 14.59
N PHE A 359 -15.61 5.47 13.35
CA PHE A 359 -15.04 4.82 12.19
C PHE A 359 -13.55 4.54 12.39
N ILE A 360 -12.71 5.56 12.59
CA ILE A 360 -11.25 5.38 12.64
C ILE A 360 -10.79 4.43 13.76
N PRO A 361 -11.27 4.55 15.01
CA PRO A 361 -10.91 3.57 16.03
C PRO A 361 -11.35 2.16 15.67
N THR A 362 -12.56 1.97 15.13
CA THR A 362 -13.01 0.66 14.64
C THR A 362 -12.07 0.10 13.58
N TYR A 363 -11.58 0.94 12.66
CA TYR A 363 -10.58 0.55 11.66
C TYR A 363 -9.26 0.10 12.28
N LEU A 364 -8.85 0.72 13.40
CA LEU A 364 -7.54 0.53 14.01
C LEU A 364 -7.51 -0.53 15.13
N THR A 365 -8.65 -0.88 15.74
CA THR A 365 -8.70 -1.77 16.93
C THR A 365 -9.10 -3.21 16.64
N VAL A 366 -9.67 -3.52 15.47
CA VAL A 366 -10.34 -4.82 15.20
C VAL A 366 -9.35 -5.92 14.78
N ASN A 367 -8.20 -6.09 15.45
CA ASN A 367 -7.09 -6.99 15.04
C ASN A 367 -7.38 -8.53 15.07
N THR A 368 -8.62 -8.94 14.82
CA THR A 368 -9.11 -10.31 14.77
C THR A 368 -10.08 -10.57 13.61
N SER A 369 -10.42 -9.57 12.79
CA SER A 369 -11.24 -9.75 11.57
C SER A 369 -10.46 -9.41 10.30
N ASN A 370 -10.98 -9.85 9.16
CA ASN A 370 -10.34 -9.70 7.85
C ASN A 370 -10.21 -8.24 7.46
N GLU A 371 -11.23 -7.45 7.75
CA GLU A 371 -11.27 -6.02 7.47
C GLU A 371 -10.16 -5.29 8.22
N SER A 372 -9.86 -5.68 9.45
CA SER A 372 -8.76 -5.07 10.19
C SER A 372 -7.38 -5.54 9.72
N PHE A 373 -7.24 -6.79 9.28
CA PHE A 373 -6.02 -7.23 8.64
C PHE A 373 -5.78 -6.51 7.31
N SER A 374 -6.84 -6.33 6.52
CA SER A 374 -6.86 -5.45 5.35
C SER A 374 -6.41 -4.04 5.72
N MET A 375 -6.96 -3.43 6.77
CA MET A 375 -6.55 -2.10 7.19
C MET A 375 -5.11 -2.03 7.71
N SER A 376 -4.65 -3.07 8.39
CA SER A 376 -3.26 -3.17 8.83
C SER A 376 -2.33 -3.25 7.63
N SER A 377 -2.69 -4.04 6.62
CA SER A 377 -1.99 -4.11 5.33
C SER A 377 -1.98 -2.74 4.64
N ARG A 378 -3.12 -2.05 4.58
CA ARG A 378 -3.26 -0.70 4.01
C ARG A 378 -2.33 0.31 4.68
N ARG A 379 -2.32 0.33 6.02
CA ARG A 379 -1.45 1.20 6.81
C ARG A 379 0.03 0.88 6.58
N ARG A 380 0.41 -0.40 6.47
CA ARG A 380 1.77 -0.78 6.08
C ARG A 380 2.13 -0.20 4.72
N LEU A 381 1.30 -0.42 3.71
CA LEU A 381 1.55 0.06 2.36
C LEU A 381 1.74 1.58 2.36
N TRP A 382 0.92 2.33 3.10
CA TRP A 382 1.10 3.77 3.26
C TRP A 382 2.49 4.15 3.81
N LYS A 383 2.97 3.46 4.86
CA LYS A 383 4.33 3.70 5.37
C LYS A 383 5.40 3.39 4.33
N GLN A 384 5.21 2.35 3.51
CA GLN A 384 6.12 2.05 2.41
C GLN A 384 6.08 3.15 1.36
N VAL A 385 4.90 3.65 1.00
CA VAL A 385 4.77 4.79 0.08
C VAL A 385 5.53 6.01 0.57
N GLN A 386 5.48 6.33 1.86
CA GLN A 386 6.26 7.45 2.42
C GLN A 386 7.77 7.25 2.25
N GLN A 387 8.27 6.02 2.43
CA GLN A 387 9.68 5.72 2.20
C GLN A 387 10.04 5.82 0.70
N PHE A 388 9.19 5.32 -0.20
CA PHE A 388 9.39 5.46 -1.64
C PHE A 388 9.27 6.91 -2.13
N GLN A 389 8.40 7.73 -1.55
CA GLN A 389 8.32 9.16 -1.84
C GLN A 389 9.68 9.83 -1.61
N ASN A 390 10.39 9.46 -0.54
CA ASN A 390 11.74 9.95 -0.28
C ASN A 390 12.75 9.44 -1.32
N LEU A 391 12.67 8.18 -1.74
CA LEU A 391 13.52 7.66 -2.83
C LEU A 391 13.31 8.43 -4.14
N TRP A 392 12.05 8.76 -4.46
CA TRP A 392 11.72 9.57 -5.62
C TRP A 392 12.25 10.99 -5.51
N LEU A 393 12.15 11.59 -4.32
CA LEU A 393 12.72 12.91 -4.03
C LEU A 393 14.23 12.90 -4.24
N GLU A 394 14.94 11.96 -3.60
CA GLU A 394 16.40 11.80 -3.75
C GLU A 394 16.79 11.65 -5.22
N TYR A 395 16.12 10.76 -5.94
CA TYR A 395 16.39 10.51 -7.36
C TYR A 395 16.17 11.75 -8.24
N ARG A 396 15.10 12.52 -8.01
CA ARG A 396 14.83 13.74 -8.79
C ARG A 396 15.70 14.94 -8.39
N THR A 397 16.33 14.89 -7.22
CA THR A 397 17.28 15.92 -6.77
C THR A 397 18.71 15.60 -7.17
N ASN A 398 19.15 14.35 -7.01
CA ASN A 398 20.55 13.96 -7.09
C ASN A 398 20.87 13.08 -8.32
N GLY A 399 19.85 12.52 -8.97
CA GLY A 399 20.02 11.60 -10.09
C GLY A 399 20.19 10.15 -9.64
N TRP A 400 20.98 9.37 -10.37
CA TRP A 400 21.28 7.98 -10.05
C TRP A 400 22.36 7.88 -8.97
N ASP A 401 22.16 7.02 -7.96
CA ASP A 401 23.21 6.79 -6.94
C ASP A 401 24.41 6.05 -7.52
N THR A 402 24.18 5.24 -8.57
CA THR A 402 25.21 4.46 -9.25
C THR A 402 25.06 4.55 -10.77
N ASP A 403 26.20 4.57 -11.46
CA ASP A 403 26.30 4.61 -12.92
C ASP A 403 26.10 3.22 -13.53
N ILE A 404 24.88 2.67 -13.41
CA ILE A 404 24.52 1.35 -13.97
C ILE A 404 24.00 1.49 -15.40
N PHE A 405 23.40 2.62 -15.75
CA PHE A 405 22.66 2.76 -16.99
C PHE A 405 23.58 3.20 -18.12
N SER A 406 23.32 2.69 -19.31
CA SER A 406 23.98 3.18 -20.53
C SER A 406 23.37 4.51 -20.97
N ALA A 407 24.21 5.35 -21.58
CA ALA A 407 23.77 6.58 -22.23
C ALA A 407 22.97 6.34 -23.53
N PHE A 408 23.02 5.12 -24.07
CA PHE A 408 22.34 4.76 -25.32
C PHE A 408 20.95 4.16 -25.05
N ASN A 409 20.01 4.38 -25.97
CA ASN A 409 18.70 3.75 -25.90
C ASN A 409 18.78 2.25 -26.28
N PRO A 410 17.80 1.41 -25.89
CA PRO A 410 17.81 -0.02 -26.17
C PRO A 410 18.04 -0.39 -27.64
N LYS A 411 17.41 0.31 -28.58
CA LYS A 411 17.56 0.04 -30.02
C LYS A 411 18.96 0.33 -30.53
N THR A 412 19.57 1.41 -30.05
CA THR A 412 20.95 1.77 -30.37
C THR A 412 21.93 0.78 -29.73
N LEU A 413 21.63 0.29 -28.53
CA LEU A 413 22.45 -0.72 -27.85
C LEU A 413 22.39 -2.08 -28.56
N GLU A 414 21.21 -2.51 -29.00
CA GLU A 414 21.06 -3.73 -29.82
C GLU A 414 21.88 -3.63 -31.12
N GLN A 415 21.87 -2.46 -31.78
CA GLN A 415 22.68 -2.23 -32.99
C GLN A 415 24.19 -2.23 -32.71
N LEU A 416 24.63 -1.62 -31.62
CA LEU A 416 26.04 -1.58 -31.22
C LEU A 416 26.56 -2.97 -30.82
N GLN A 417 25.74 -3.81 -30.18
CA GLN A 417 26.10 -5.20 -29.88
C GLN A 417 26.24 -6.05 -31.15
N ILE A 418 25.35 -5.87 -32.13
CA ILE A 418 25.46 -6.57 -33.43
C ILE A 418 26.73 -6.15 -34.17
N ALA A 419 27.05 -4.84 -34.16
CA ALA A 419 28.23 -4.31 -34.85
C ALA A 419 29.58 -4.65 -34.17
N GLY A 420 29.58 -4.96 -32.87
CA GLY A 420 30.79 -5.39 -32.13
C GLY A 420 31.07 -6.89 -32.16
N MET A 421 30.21 -7.69 -32.82
CA MET A 421 30.39 -9.14 -33.03
C MET A 421 30.91 -9.49 -34.45
N GLU A 422 31.11 -8.49 -35.32
CA GLU A 422 31.91 -8.59 -36.55
C GLU A 422 33.38 -8.25 -36.26
#